data_AF-A0A6P0HR61-F1
#
_entry.id   AF-A0A6P0HR61-F1
#
_cell.length_a   1.000
_cell.length_b   1.000
_cell.length_c   1.000
_cell.angle_alpha   90.00
_cell.angle_beta   90.00
_cell.angle_gamma   90.00
#
_symmetry.space_group_name_H-M   'P 1'
#
loop_
_entity.id
_entity.type
_entity.pdbx_description
1 polymer ?
#
loop_
_entity_poly.entity_id
_entity_poly.type
_entity_poly.pdbx_seq_one_letter_code
_entity_poly.pdbx_strand_id
1 'polypeptide(L)' 'MLTGVAGVSAVTEPLDASRAVVTMCTALAQWYRPTGPATPEQVAAGYVELALDAVRCRPSARPLPRR' A
#
# COMPACT_ATOMS: atom_id res chain seq x y z
N MET A 1 9.65 18.61 19.77
CA MET A 1 10.18 17.33 19.26
C MET A 1 9.04 16.54 18.62
N LEU A 2 8.74 16.83 17.35
CA LEU A 2 7.92 16.02 16.43
C LEU A 2 8.04 16.70 15.06
N THR A 3 9.21 16.58 14.44
CA THR A 3 9.36 16.90 13.02
C THR A 3 8.62 15.81 12.26
N GLY A 4 7.39 16.11 11.83
CA GLY A 4 6.65 15.25 10.92
C GLY A 4 7.48 15.07 9.65
N VAL A 5 7.90 13.83 9.38
CA VAL A 5 8.49 13.46 8.10
C VAL A 5 7.36 13.49 7.08
N ALA A 6 7.11 14.65 6.49
CA ALA A 6 6.26 14.75 5.32
C ALA A 6 7.06 14.23 4.11
N GLY A 7 7.07 12.90 3.96
CA GLY A 7 7.52 12.27 2.72
C GLY A 7 6.59 12.71 1.59
N VAL A 8 7.12 13.52 0.67
CA VAL A 8 6.41 13.94 -0.54
C VAL A 8 6.08 12.70 -1.38
N SER A 9 4.88 12.19 -1.18
CA SER A 9 4.35 11.03 -1.87
C SER A 9 3.82 11.50 -3.22
N ALA A 10 4.24 10.91 -4.33
CA ALA A 10 3.81 11.31 -5.68
C ALA A 10 2.35 10.90 -6.01
N VAL A 11 1.54 10.63 -4.99
CA VAL A 11 0.17 10.11 -5.12
C VAL A 11 -0.76 11.23 -5.57
N THR A 12 -1.47 11.01 -6.68
CA THR A 12 -2.52 11.92 -7.13
C THR A 12 -3.76 11.86 -6.23
N GLU A 13 -4.07 10.68 -5.66
CA GLU A 13 -5.19 10.44 -4.72
C GLU A 13 -4.71 9.77 -3.40
N PRO A 14 -4.17 10.54 -2.44
CA PRO A 14 -3.55 9.99 -1.23
C PRO A 14 -4.52 9.18 -0.34
N LEU A 15 -5.81 9.53 -0.37
CA LEU A 15 -6.82 8.83 0.42
C LEU A 15 -7.10 7.42 -0.11
N ASP A 16 -7.16 7.25 -1.43
CA ASP A 16 -7.43 5.94 -2.04
C ASP A 16 -6.23 5.01 -1.91
N ALA A 17 -5.00 5.53 -2.03
CA ALA A 17 -3.80 4.76 -1.72
C ALA A 17 -3.79 4.31 -0.25
N SER A 18 -4.18 5.19 0.68
CA SER A 18 -4.29 4.84 2.11
C SER A 18 -5.31 3.73 2.35
N ARG A 19 -6.48 3.80 1.71
CA ARG A 19 -7.51 2.75 1.78
C ARG A 19 -6.99 1.42 1.26
N ALA A 20 -6.31 1.43 0.11
CA ALA A 20 -5.72 0.22 -0.47
C ALA A 20 -4.72 -0.44 0.48
N VAL A 21 -3.80 0.33 1.07
CA VAL A 21 -2.82 -0.18 2.04
C VAL A 21 -3.49 -0.79 3.26
N VAL A 22 -4.48 -0.11 3.86
CA VAL A 22 -5.21 -0.63 5.03
C VAL A 22 -5.96 -1.92 4.67
N THR A 23 -6.62 -1.98 3.52
CA THR A 23 -7.32 -3.18 3.06
C THR A 23 -6.35 -4.35 2.85
N MET A 24 -5.20 -4.13 2.22
CA MET A 24 -4.18 -5.17 2.04
C MET A 24 -3.70 -5.72 3.39
N CYS A 25 -3.32 -4.83 4.32
CA CYS A 25 -2.79 -5.22 5.62
C CYS A 25 -3.83 -5.90 6.52
N THR A 26 -5.11 -5.52 6.43
CA THR A 26 -6.18 -6.18 7.21
C THR A 26 -6.51 -7.57 6.64
N ALA A 27 -6.38 -7.77 5.32
CA ALA A 27 -6.58 -9.07 4.68
C ALA A 27 -5.51 -10.11 5.11
N LEU A 28 -4.29 -9.68 5.44
CA LEU A 28 -3.23 -10.57 5.96
C LEU A 28 -3.70 -11.45 7.12
N ALA A 29 -4.39 -10.85 8.09
CA ALA A 29 -4.84 -11.53 9.29
C ALA A 29 -5.81 -12.68 8.99
N GLN A 30 -6.49 -12.65 7.84
CA GLN A 30 -7.45 -13.69 7.45
C GLN A 30 -6.77 -14.99 7.05
N TRP A 31 -5.58 -14.91 6.43
CA TRP A 31 -4.93 -16.07 5.81
C TRP A 31 -3.55 -16.40 6.39
N TYR A 32 -2.85 -15.46 7.02
CA TYR A 32 -1.52 -15.71 7.58
C TYR A 32 -1.55 -16.82 8.64
N ARG A 33 -0.53 -17.69 8.62
CA ARG A 33 -0.37 -18.81 9.56
C ARG A 33 1.07 -18.82 10.11
N PRO A 34 1.28 -18.71 11.43
CA PRO A 34 2.62 -18.71 12.03
C PRO A 34 3.41 -20.00 11.81
N THR A 35 2.73 -21.13 11.58
CA THR A 35 3.35 -22.41 11.25
C THR A 35 3.63 -22.59 9.76
N GLY A 36 3.34 -21.56 8.96
CA GLY A 36 3.59 -21.55 7.52
C GLY A 36 5.08 -21.37 7.17
N PRO A 37 5.41 -21.41 5.88
CA PRO A 37 6.80 -21.35 5.40
C PRO A 37 7.44 -19.97 5.49
N ALA A 38 6.65 -18.90 5.73
CA ALA A 38 7.13 -17.53 5.81
C ALA A 38 6.97 -16.98 7.23
N THR A 39 7.99 -16.28 7.72
CA THR A 39 7.93 -15.60 9.02
C THR A 39 7.10 -14.32 8.94
N PRO A 40 6.62 -13.76 10.08
CA PRO A 40 5.87 -12.51 10.08
C PRO A 40 6.66 -11.36 9.42
N GLU A 41 7.97 -11.30 9.64
CA GLU A 41 8.86 -10.27 9.14
C GLU A 41 9.03 -10.35 7.62
N GLN A 42 9.11 -11.57 7.08
CA GLN A 42 9.19 -11.79 5.63
C GLN A 42 7.91 -11.34 4.92
N VAL A 43 6.75 -11.66 5.50
CA VAL A 43 5.45 -11.21 4.98
C VAL A 43 5.32 -9.69 5.09
N ALA A 44 5.69 -9.11 6.23
CA ALA A 44 5.67 -7.66 6.43
C ALA A 44 6.57 -6.93 5.42
N ALA A 45 7.79 -7.42 5.18
CA ALA A 45 8.70 -6.83 4.19
C ALA A 45 8.08 -6.81 2.79
N GLY A 46 7.45 -7.90 2.35
CA GLY A 46 6.75 -7.93 1.06
C GLY A 46 5.59 -6.93 0.99
N TYR A 47 4.84 -6.76 2.07
CA TYR A 47 3.72 -5.82 2.13
C TYR A 47 4.17 -4.36 2.19
N VAL A 48 5.34 -4.07 2.77
CA VAL A 48 5.94 -2.74 2.71
C VAL A 48 6.26 -2.35 1.27
N GLU A 49 6.87 -3.25 0.49
CA GLU A 49 7.15 -2.98 -0.93
C GLU A 49 5.87 -2.75 -1.74
N LEU A 50 4.84 -3.60 -1.56
CA LEU A 50 3.54 -3.41 -2.20
C LEU A 50 2.87 -2.08 -1.82
N ALA A 51 2.97 -1.68 -0.55
CA ALA A 51 2.45 -0.40 -0.09
C ALA A 51 3.21 0.79 -0.70
N LEU A 52 4.54 0.68 -0.82
CA LEU A 52 5.38 1.68 -1.48
C LEU A 52 5.02 1.84 -2.96
N ASP A 53 4.75 0.75 -3.66
CA ASP A 53 4.28 0.79 -5.05
C ASP A 53 2.89 1.41 -5.17
N ALA A 54 1.97 1.09 -4.26
CA ALA A 54 0.64 1.68 -4.22
C ALA A 54 0.69 3.20 -4.02
N VAL A 55 1.60 3.71 -3.18
CA VAL A 55 1.79 5.17 -2.97
C VAL A 55 2.68 5.84 -4.01
N ARG A 56 3.30 5.08 -4.92
CA ARG A 56 4.05 5.65 -6.06
C ARG A 56 3.25 5.61 -7.35
N CYS A 57 2.16 4.84 -7.39
CA CYS A 57 1.33 4.68 -8.57
C CYS A 57 0.67 6.01 -8.94
N ARG A 58 1.11 6.60 -10.05
CA ARG A 58 0.39 7.70 -10.69
C ARG A 58 -0.73 7.08 -11.52
N PRO A 59 -2.00 7.48 -11.36
CA PRO A 59 -3.04 7.03 -12.25
C PRO A 59 -2.64 7.40 -13.68
N SER A 60 -2.53 6.40 -14.56
CA SER A 60 -2.37 6.68 -15.97
C SER A 60 -3.62 7.45 -16.41
N ALA A 61 -3.43 8.67 -16.91
CA ALA A 61 -4.51 9.46 -17.48
C ALA A 61 -4.97 8.79 -18.78
N ARG A 62 -5.71 7.69 -18.66
CA ARG A 62 -6.43 7.10 -19.78
C ARG A 62 -7.67 7.98 -19.99
N PRO A 63 -7.78 8.69 -21.13
CA PRO A 63 -8.95 9.50 -21.39
C PRO A 63 -10.18 8.59 -21.42
N LEU A 64 -11.19 8.89 -20.60
CA LEU A 64 -12.50 8.25 -20.75
C LEU A 64 -13.10 8.69 -22.09
N PRO A 65 -13.69 7.79 -22.90
CA PRO A 65 -14.43 8.21 -24.08
C PRO A 65 -15.59 9.12 -23.64
N ARG A 66 -15.68 10.32 -24.26
CA ARG A 66 -16.82 11.21 -24.07
C ARG A 66 -18.05 10.51 -24.65
N ARG A 67 -19.08 10.33 -23.82
CA ARG A 67 -20.41 9.86 -24.23
C ARG A 67 -21.11 10.92 -25.07
#